data_AF-A0A374WCT7-F1
#
_entry.id   AF-A0A374WCT7-F1
#
_cell.length_a   1.000
_cell.length_b   1.000
_cell.length_c   1.000
_cell.angle_alpha   90.00
_cell.angle_beta   90.00
_cell.angle_gamma   90.00
#
_symmetry.space_group_name_H-M   'P 1'
#
loop_
_entity.id
_entity.type
_entity.pdbx_description
1 polymer ?
#
loop_
_entity_poly.entity_id
_entity_poly.type
_entity_poly.pdbx_seq_one_letter_code
_entity_poly.pdbx_strand_id
1 'polypeptide(L)'
;MENRLKKAGQELAKMSVYAPMEIFIGVTFFILWIIYQNIDEGYSYDSVLALCPQFFVLTFICNKLFRNGLGRIIYYLSGFLLFMFVMANVDAFVHSAGYWFSLLIAFLVLISYGWYRDNERFAAHAVRVLLNIFSAVFIAYALCLAVVAIYASIIYIFSIDFLKDFDFYSYILSFSNFVSLPLAFVYFDKKEQEPDFHSSRVFDILMNFIFSPAIIVYTVILYIYFAKIAVLWELPKGQVAYMVFAFVLSVVIGKACQPLLYRRFYDWFYRYASFISLPLFVMFWVGVGYRINEYGFTEERVYLVLLGGLTTLCMLFFLTKVLGKYLYIALIAIFVLSIFTFIPAVSAKRIGLVSQTKRLDKVIEKLGIADSSGLLHRIHADNDTVYKREYKELYGAFRYVAGQRSEAYMMAHYGVDGAFDLRKKIIPGSLDNYVTWGGEIDSQSEERFITFGAWTDIEGFTGLYDLDVSPEYSNGDYKVTKGMYTFRFKNGTLTLKDTLGNMAVQDMNQYVNGILRGMKSLGDMPDSCRERLHYVDTDLGRIVFSSLTLSGDSIYKVDYLRADYLLTK
;
A
#
# COMPACT_ATOMS: atom_id res chain seq x y z
N MET A 1 24.42 -7.95 41.56
CA MET A 1 23.75 -7.01 40.65
C MET A 1 24.69 -5.87 40.25
N GLU A 2 25.39 -5.26 41.22
CA GLU A 2 26.34 -4.15 41.01
C GLU A 2 27.45 -4.41 39.97
N ASN A 3 28.10 -5.59 39.99
CA ASN A 3 29.12 -5.95 38.98
C ASN A 3 28.56 -6.06 37.55
N ARG A 4 27.28 -6.44 37.39
CA ARG A 4 26.64 -6.52 36.06
C ARG A 4 26.27 -5.13 35.54
N LEU A 5 25.81 -4.23 36.42
CA LEU A 5 25.51 -2.84 36.09
C LEU A 5 26.78 -2.05 35.75
N LYS A 6 27.86 -2.22 36.53
CA LYS A 6 29.18 -1.64 36.22
C LYS A 6 29.72 -2.11 34.87
N LYS A 7 29.59 -3.42 34.58
CA LYS A 7 29.98 -3.97 33.27
C LYS A 7 29.14 -3.41 32.12
N ALA A 8 27.82 -3.28 32.30
CA ALA A 8 26.94 -2.67 31.31
C ALA A 8 27.30 -1.20 31.04
N GLY A 9 27.55 -0.41 32.09
CA GLY A 9 28.00 0.98 31.97
C GLY A 9 29.35 1.11 31.24
N GLN A 10 30.31 0.22 31.52
CA GLN A 10 31.59 0.18 30.80
C GLN A 10 31.43 -0.19 29.33
N GLU A 11 30.53 -1.12 28.99
CA GLU A 11 30.26 -1.48 27.59
C GLU A 11 29.59 -0.32 26.83
N LEU A 12 28.68 0.42 27.46
CA LEU A 12 28.09 1.63 26.88
C LEU A 12 29.14 2.73 26.66
N ALA A 13 30.04 2.95 27.62
CA ALA A 13 31.14 3.91 27.46
C ALA A 13 32.12 3.50 26.35
N LYS A 14 32.37 2.20 26.15
CA LYS A 14 33.15 1.72 25.01
C LYS A 14 32.42 1.89 23.68
N MET A 15 31.08 1.85 23.67
CA MET A 15 30.29 2.08 22.46
C MET A 15 30.31 3.55 22.04
N SER A 16 30.22 4.49 22.98
CA SER A 16 30.29 5.92 22.66
C SER A 16 31.62 6.33 22.02
N VAL A 17 32.71 5.67 22.38
CA VAL A 17 34.03 5.86 21.75
C VAL A 17 34.10 5.17 20.38
N TYR A 18 33.45 4.01 20.22
CA TYR A 18 33.53 3.20 19.00
C TYR A 18 32.68 3.78 17.85
N ALA A 19 31.48 4.26 18.17
CA ALA A 19 30.48 4.67 17.20
C ALA A 19 29.82 6.02 17.59
N PRO A 20 30.60 7.11 17.71
CA PRO A 20 30.08 8.40 18.14
C PRO A 20 29.10 9.03 17.15
N MET A 21 29.30 8.86 15.84
CA MET A 21 28.44 9.49 14.83
C MET A 21 27.13 8.73 14.63
N GLU A 22 27.12 7.41 14.84
CA GLU A 22 25.90 6.61 14.85
C GLU A 22 24.99 7.02 16.01
N ILE A 23 25.56 7.27 17.20
CA ILE A 23 24.82 7.84 18.35
C ILE A 23 24.33 9.24 18.02
N PHE A 24 25.22 10.10 17.50
CA PHE A 24 24.87 11.47 17.15
C PHE A 24 23.69 11.53 16.18
N ILE A 25 23.72 10.73 15.11
CA ILE A 25 22.62 10.65 14.13
C ILE A 25 21.33 10.16 14.77
N GLY A 26 21.39 9.08 15.56
CA GLY A 26 20.19 8.55 16.22
C GLY A 26 19.55 9.57 17.17
N VAL A 27 20.36 10.27 17.97
CA VAL A 27 19.90 11.35 18.85
C VAL A 27 19.38 12.54 18.05
N THR A 28 20.03 12.91 16.95
CA THR A 28 19.58 14.02 16.10
C THR A 28 18.23 13.72 15.46
N PHE A 29 18.01 12.50 14.95
CA PHE A 29 16.71 12.07 14.44
C PHE A 29 15.63 12.09 15.52
N PHE A 30 15.96 11.65 16.75
CA PHE A 30 15.03 11.73 17.86
C PHE A 30 14.66 13.18 18.22
N ILE A 31 15.64 14.09 18.26
CA ILE A 31 15.39 15.52 18.49
C ILE A 31 14.55 16.12 17.35
N LEU A 32 14.85 15.80 16.09
CA LEU A 32 14.05 16.24 14.95
C LEU A 32 12.61 15.75 15.03
N TRP A 33 12.39 14.51 15.48
CA TRP A 33 11.05 13.99 15.70
C TRP A 33 10.33 14.72 16.86
N ILE A 34 11.02 15.06 17.95
CA ILE A 34 10.45 15.87 19.03
C ILE A 34 10.06 17.26 18.52
N ILE A 35 10.92 17.90 17.73
CA ILE A 35 10.64 19.21 17.13
C ILE A 35 9.41 19.12 16.24
N TYR A 36 9.32 18.09 15.40
CA TYR A 36 8.18 17.84 14.53
C TYR A 36 6.86 17.71 15.30
N GLN A 37 6.84 16.96 16.42
CA GLN A 37 5.63 16.79 17.23
C GLN A 37 5.16 18.06 17.95
N ASN A 38 6.02 19.07 18.10
CA ASN A 38 5.70 20.29 18.86
C ASN A 38 5.55 21.54 17.96
N ILE A 39 5.74 21.43 16.64
CA ILE A 39 5.58 22.54 15.69
C ILE A 39 4.36 22.26 14.82
N ASP A 40 3.32 23.07 14.97
CA ASP A 40 2.01 22.87 14.34
C ASP A 40 1.93 23.18 12.83
N GLU A 41 2.94 23.80 12.19
CA GLU A 41 2.79 24.23 10.79
C GLU A 41 4.05 24.12 9.90
N GLY A 42 3.88 23.51 8.73
CA GLY A 42 4.49 23.99 7.48
C GLY A 42 5.71 23.26 6.89
N TYR A 43 6.32 22.31 7.60
CA TYR A 43 7.51 21.58 7.09
C TYR A 43 7.33 20.06 7.17
N SER A 44 7.54 19.37 6.04
CA SER A 44 7.53 17.90 5.92
C SER A 44 8.81 17.29 6.53
N TYR A 45 9.03 17.48 7.83
CA TYR A 45 10.11 16.82 8.55
C TYR A 45 9.92 15.30 8.60
N ASP A 46 8.66 14.82 8.54
CA ASP A 46 8.33 13.39 8.51
C ASP A 46 9.08 12.65 7.37
N SER A 47 9.14 13.27 6.20
CA SER A 47 9.87 12.72 5.05
C SER A 47 11.38 12.58 5.34
N VAL A 48 11.99 13.50 6.08
CA VAL A 48 13.40 13.40 6.45
C VAL A 48 13.61 12.30 7.47
N LEU A 49 12.70 12.13 8.44
CA LEU A 49 12.76 11.08 9.45
C LEU A 49 12.73 9.67 8.82
N ALA A 50 11.98 9.50 7.74
CA ALA A 50 11.92 8.24 6.98
C ALA A 50 13.28 7.81 6.39
N LEU A 51 14.24 8.74 6.25
CA LEU A 51 15.60 8.46 5.74
C LEU A 51 16.59 7.96 6.81
N CYS A 52 16.15 7.83 8.07
CA CYS A 52 17.01 7.39 9.17
C CYS A 52 17.80 6.10 8.87
N PRO A 53 17.21 5.03 8.32
CA PRO A 53 17.96 3.81 8.00
C PRO A 53 19.11 4.05 7.01
N GLN A 54 18.91 4.88 5.99
CA GLN A 54 19.90 5.19 4.97
C GLN A 54 21.08 5.98 5.55
N PHE A 55 20.79 7.02 6.35
CA PHE A 55 21.84 7.80 7.02
C PHE A 55 22.62 6.98 8.03
N PHE A 56 21.93 6.13 8.80
CA PHE A 56 22.58 5.21 9.72
C PHE A 56 23.54 4.27 8.99
N VAL A 57 23.08 3.61 7.91
CA VAL A 57 23.93 2.71 7.12
C VAL A 57 25.11 3.49 6.52
N LEU A 58 24.88 4.67 5.95
CA LEU A 58 25.95 5.50 5.39
C LEU A 58 27.05 5.76 6.43
N THR A 59 26.68 6.25 7.61
CA THR A 59 27.63 6.58 8.68
C THR A 59 28.31 5.36 9.26
N PHE A 60 27.57 4.27 9.46
CA PHE A 60 28.11 2.99 9.90
C PHE A 60 29.18 2.46 8.93
N ILE A 61 28.91 2.54 7.63
CA ILE A 61 29.84 2.09 6.59
C ILE A 61 31.07 3.02 6.53
N CYS A 62 30.87 4.33 6.63
CA CYS A 62 31.98 5.27 6.74
C CYS A 62 32.87 4.98 7.96
N ASN A 63 32.27 4.59 9.10
CA ASN A 63 33.03 4.19 10.29
C ASN A 63 33.91 2.97 10.03
N LYS A 64 33.38 1.96 9.31
CA LYS A 64 34.10 0.73 8.99
C LYS A 64 35.19 0.92 7.93
N LEU A 65 34.93 1.73 6.89
CA LEU A 65 35.87 1.98 5.80
C LEU A 65 37.00 2.94 6.22
N PHE A 66 36.69 4.00 6.97
CA PHE A 66 37.63 5.05 7.34
C PHE A 66 38.02 4.98 8.83
N ARG A 67 38.77 3.93 9.19
CA ARG A 67 39.24 3.74 10.58
C ARG A 67 40.39 4.66 10.98
N ASN A 68 41.36 4.92 10.08
CA ASN A 68 42.61 5.64 10.41
C ASN A 68 42.92 6.78 9.43
N GLY A 69 43.64 7.80 9.91
CA GLY A 69 44.18 8.91 9.10
C GLY A 69 43.18 10.02 8.75
N LEU A 70 43.51 10.83 7.74
CA LEU A 70 42.67 11.96 7.27
C LEU A 70 41.28 11.51 6.78
N GLY A 71 41.11 10.24 6.39
CA GLY A 71 39.82 9.67 6.02
C GLY A 71 38.78 9.69 7.15
N ARG A 72 39.20 9.78 8.42
CA ARG A 72 38.27 9.89 9.56
C ARG A 72 37.41 11.16 9.50
N ILE A 73 37.89 12.20 8.80
CA ILE A 73 37.13 13.43 8.52
C ILE A 73 35.86 13.10 7.73
N ILE A 74 35.93 12.19 6.75
CA ILE A 74 34.77 11.77 5.93
C ILE A 74 33.71 11.10 6.81
N TYR A 75 34.14 10.27 7.77
CA TYR A 75 33.23 9.66 8.74
C TYR A 75 32.51 10.71 9.60
N TYR A 76 33.23 11.71 10.12
CA TYR A 76 32.59 12.79 10.87
C TYR A 76 31.67 13.65 10.00
N LEU A 77 32.07 13.95 8.77
CA LEU A 77 31.23 14.67 7.80
C LEU A 77 29.95 13.91 7.44
N SER A 78 29.98 12.56 7.43
CA SER A 78 28.81 11.75 7.09
C SER A 78 27.61 12.02 7.98
N GLY A 79 27.81 12.30 9.27
CA GLY A 79 26.72 12.63 10.20
C GLY A 79 26.14 14.03 10.01
N PHE A 80 26.94 14.98 9.50
CA PHE A 80 26.46 16.33 9.21
C PHE A 80 25.69 16.44 7.89
N LEU A 81 25.79 15.45 6.99
CA LEU A 81 25.01 15.42 5.74
C LEU A 81 23.50 15.47 6.00
N LEU A 82 23.04 14.99 7.15
CA LEU A 82 21.64 15.09 7.56
C LEU A 82 21.10 16.52 7.43
N PHE A 83 21.85 17.53 7.87
CA PHE A 83 21.38 18.91 7.88
C PHE A 83 21.12 19.48 6.48
N MET A 84 21.82 18.99 5.46
CA MET A 84 21.55 19.35 4.07
C MET A 84 20.17 18.84 3.63
N PHE A 85 19.77 17.66 4.11
CA PHE A 85 18.49 17.04 3.75
C PHE A 85 17.32 17.58 4.57
N VAL A 86 17.56 18.08 5.79
CA VAL A 86 16.56 18.81 6.58
C VAL A 86 16.10 20.07 5.84
N MET A 87 16.99 20.72 5.10
CA MET A 87 16.68 21.91 4.29
C MET A 87 16.12 21.57 2.91
N ALA A 88 16.17 20.30 2.49
CA ALA A 88 15.74 19.87 1.17
C ALA A 88 14.33 19.30 1.21
N ASN A 89 13.49 19.63 0.22
CA ASN A 89 12.19 18.98 0.08
C ASN A 89 12.36 17.56 -0.51
N VAL A 90 12.30 16.56 0.36
CA VAL A 90 12.44 15.13 0.03
C VAL A 90 11.11 14.37 -0.02
N ASP A 91 9.99 15.07 0.17
CA ASP A 91 8.66 14.46 0.27
C ASP A 91 8.29 13.66 -0.99
N ALA A 92 8.50 14.27 -2.15
CA ALA A 92 8.27 13.64 -3.44
C ALA A 92 9.18 12.43 -3.72
N PHE A 93 10.28 12.27 -2.99
CA PHE A 93 11.16 11.11 -3.07
C PHE A 93 10.71 9.99 -2.14
N VAL A 94 10.35 10.31 -0.89
CA VAL A 94 9.90 9.33 0.12
C VAL A 94 8.62 8.62 -0.32
N HIS A 95 7.71 9.33 -0.97
CA HIS A 95 6.48 8.76 -1.53
C HIS A 95 6.68 8.08 -2.90
N SER A 96 7.90 8.08 -3.46
CA SER A 96 8.20 7.41 -4.74
C SER A 96 8.67 5.97 -4.56
N ALA A 97 8.63 5.17 -5.63
CA ALA A 97 9.19 3.83 -5.58
C ALA A 97 10.70 3.86 -5.27
N GLY A 98 11.40 4.92 -5.69
CA GLY A 98 12.82 5.14 -5.39
C GLY A 98 13.20 5.07 -3.92
N TYR A 99 12.31 5.43 -2.99
CA TYR A 99 12.57 5.30 -1.56
C TYR A 99 12.80 3.83 -1.15
N TRP A 100 11.90 2.93 -1.56
CA TRP A 100 12.02 1.49 -1.27
C TRP A 100 13.29 0.89 -1.88
N PHE A 101 13.68 1.35 -3.08
CA PHE A 101 14.94 0.94 -3.70
C PHE A 101 16.16 1.52 -3.00
N SER A 102 16.08 2.72 -2.40
CA SER A 102 17.15 3.27 -1.57
C SER A 102 17.39 2.44 -0.30
N LEU A 103 16.32 1.91 0.32
CA LEU A 103 16.42 0.96 1.44
C LEU A 103 17.05 -0.35 0.99
N LEU A 104 16.68 -0.87 -0.18
CA LEU A 104 17.30 -2.06 -0.77
C LEU A 104 18.80 -1.84 -1.02
N ILE A 105 19.19 -0.67 -1.56
CA ILE A 105 20.60 -0.30 -1.74
C ILE A 105 21.32 -0.26 -0.40
N ALA A 106 20.76 0.40 0.62
CA ALA A 106 21.33 0.46 1.96
C ALA A 106 21.54 -0.95 2.54
N PHE A 107 20.55 -1.82 2.40
CA PHE A 107 20.66 -3.22 2.82
C PHE A 107 21.76 -3.99 2.06
N LEU A 108 21.84 -3.83 0.73
CA LEU A 108 22.88 -4.45 -0.10
C LEU A 108 24.29 -3.97 0.28
N VAL A 109 24.45 -2.69 0.60
CA VAL A 109 25.71 -2.12 1.09
C VAL A 109 26.07 -2.74 2.45
N LEU A 110 25.09 -2.87 3.36
CA LEU A 110 25.30 -3.45 4.69
C LEU A 110 25.71 -4.92 4.64
N ILE A 111 25.19 -5.74 3.72
CA ILE A 111 25.65 -7.13 3.59
C ILE A 111 27.03 -7.23 2.89
N SER A 112 27.42 -6.21 2.11
CA SER A 112 28.61 -6.23 1.25
C SER A 112 29.86 -5.59 1.88
N TYR A 113 29.72 -4.89 3.02
CA TYR A 113 30.81 -4.10 3.60
C TYR A 113 32.04 -4.92 4.02
N GLY A 114 31.88 -6.22 4.28
CA GLY A 114 32.97 -7.11 4.68
C GLY A 114 33.96 -7.45 3.55
N TRP A 115 33.65 -7.11 2.29
CA TRP A 115 34.47 -7.38 1.11
C TRP A 115 34.90 -8.85 0.93
N TYR A 116 34.11 -9.80 1.45
CA TYR A 116 34.38 -11.22 1.32
C TYR A 116 34.16 -11.69 -0.13
N ARG A 117 35.25 -12.06 -0.80
CA ARG A 117 35.23 -12.59 -2.18
C ARG A 117 34.78 -14.05 -2.27
N ASP A 118 34.89 -14.77 -1.16
CA ASP A 118 34.44 -16.15 -1.04
C ASP A 118 32.93 -16.19 -0.81
N ASN A 119 32.21 -17.01 -1.58
CA ASN A 119 30.75 -17.07 -1.53
C ASN A 119 30.22 -17.61 -0.21
N GLU A 120 30.92 -18.54 0.42
CA GLU A 120 30.55 -19.13 1.72
C GLU A 120 30.70 -18.07 2.81
N ARG A 121 31.84 -17.39 2.83
CA ARG A 121 32.10 -16.31 3.80
C ARG A 121 31.18 -15.11 3.59
N PHE A 122 30.89 -14.75 2.34
CA PHE A 122 29.93 -13.69 2.03
C PHE A 122 28.52 -14.05 2.51
N ALA A 123 28.06 -15.27 2.22
CA ALA A 123 26.75 -15.73 2.68
C ALA A 123 26.67 -15.79 4.21
N ALA A 124 27.72 -16.30 4.88
CA ALA A 124 27.80 -16.32 6.33
C ALA A 124 27.72 -14.90 6.93
N HIS A 125 28.44 -13.95 6.33
CA HIS A 125 28.40 -12.55 6.71
C HIS A 125 27.00 -11.94 6.51
N ALA A 126 26.38 -12.15 5.35
CA ALA A 126 25.04 -11.63 5.06
C ALA A 126 23.98 -12.18 6.03
N VAL A 127 24.02 -13.48 6.33
CA VAL A 127 23.14 -14.11 7.34
C VAL A 127 23.41 -13.53 8.73
N ARG A 128 24.67 -13.30 9.10
CA ARG A 128 25.03 -12.68 10.37
C ARG A 128 24.48 -11.26 10.51
N VAL A 129 24.63 -10.44 9.46
CA VAL A 129 24.05 -9.09 9.42
C VAL A 129 22.52 -9.14 9.62
N LEU A 130 21.83 -10.07 8.96
CA LEU A 130 20.40 -10.28 9.15
C LEU A 130 20.05 -10.68 10.59
N LEU A 131 20.77 -11.63 11.18
CA LEU A 131 20.58 -12.05 12.57
C LEU A 131 20.83 -10.91 13.56
N ASN A 132 21.82 -10.05 13.29
CA ASN A 132 22.10 -8.85 14.08
C ASN A 132 20.97 -7.82 13.99
N ILE A 133 20.39 -7.61 12.79
CA ILE A 133 19.20 -6.77 12.62
C ILE A 133 18.04 -7.34 13.44
N PHE A 134 17.73 -8.63 13.29
CA PHE A 134 16.64 -9.26 14.05
C PHE A 134 16.85 -9.19 15.56
N SER A 135 18.09 -9.43 16.02
CA SER A 135 18.43 -9.36 17.44
C SER A 135 18.32 -7.92 17.97
N ALA A 136 18.74 -6.93 17.18
CA ALA A 136 18.62 -5.52 17.51
C ALA A 136 17.15 -5.08 17.62
N VAL A 137 16.33 -5.44 16.63
CA VAL A 137 14.88 -5.20 16.63
C VAL A 137 14.24 -5.86 17.85
N PHE A 138 14.52 -7.14 18.08
CA PHE A 138 13.94 -7.88 19.20
C PHE A 138 14.27 -7.22 20.55
N ILE A 139 15.54 -6.90 20.81
CA ILE A 139 15.93 -6.26 22.07
C ILE A 139 15.35 -4.85 22.20
N ALA A 140 15.40 -4.03 21.16
CA ALA A 140 14.91 -2.66 21.20
C ALA A 140 13.40 -2.61 21.50
N TYR A 141 12.59 -3.42 20.81
CA TYR A 141 11.15 -3.44 21.04
C TYR A 141 10.76 -4.23 22.30
N ALA A 142 11.50 -5.25 22.73
CA ALA A 142 11.27 -5.89 24.02
C ALA A 142 11.47 -4.89 25.17
N LEU A 143 12.52 -4.06 25.10
CA LEU A 143 12.75 -2.97 26.04
C LEU A 143 11.62 -1.93 25.98
N CYS A 144 11.22 -1.52 24.77
CA CYS A 144 10.11 -0.59 24.56
C CYS A 144 8.82 -1.11 25.21
N LEU A 145 8.45 -2.36 24.94
CA LEU A 145 7.26 -3.00 25.50
C LEU A 145 7.33 -3.10 27.03
N ALA A 146 8.50 -3.41 27.59
CA ALA A 146 8.68 -3.44 29.04
C ALA A 146 8.45 -2.06 29.67
N VAL A 147 9.02 -1.00 29.07
CA VAL A 147 8.83 0.38 29.55
C VAL A 147 7.37 0.82 29.41
N VAL A 148 6.74 0.53 28.27
CA VAL A 148 5.32 0.80 28.01
C VAL A 148 4.43 0.08 29.03
N ALA A 149 4.70 -1.20 29.32
CA ALA A 149 3.93 -1.97 30.28
C ALA A 149 4.08 -1.42 31.71
N ILE A 150 5.29 -0.99 32.10
CA ILE A 150 5.53 -0.34 33.40
C ILE A 150 4.73 0.97 33.48
N TYR A 151 4.81 1.80 32.44
CA TYR A 151 4.10 3.08 32.38
C TYR A 151 2.58 2.91 32.46
N ALA A 152 2.02 2.00 31.66
CA ALA A 152 0.60 1.66 31.70
C ALA A 152 0.16 1.12 33.06
N SER A 153 1.00 0.29 33.71
CA SER A 153 0.74 -0.23 35.05
C SER A 153 0.71 0.88 36.10
N ILE A 154 1.62 1.87 36.02
CA ILE A 154 1.64 3.02 36.93
C ILE A 154 0.36 3.84 36.78
N ILE A 155 -0.06 4.16 35.56
CA ILE A 155 -1.30 4.90 35.31
C ILE A 155 -2.50 4.14 35.87
N TYR A 156 -2.56 2.82 35.67
CA TYR A 156 -3.67 1.98 36.12
C TYR A 156 -3.72 1.83 37.64
N ILE A 157 -2.58 1.52 38.28
CA ILE A 157 -2.52 1.26 39.73
C ILE A 157 -2.73 2.53 40.55
N PHE A 158 -2.16 3.65 40.11
CA PHE A 158 -2.20 4.91 40.84
C PHE A 158 -3.30 5.87 40.36
N SER A 159 -4.07 5.48 39.33
CA SER A 159 -5.14 6.29 38.73
C SER A 159 -4.70 7.73 38.43
N ILE A 160 -3.50 7.91 37.88
CA ILE A 160 -2.92 9.23 37.61
C ILE A 160 -3.39 9.70 36.23
N ASP A 161 -4.54 10.38 36.18
CA ASP A 161 -5.17 10.77 34.92
C ASP A 161 -4.37 11.82 34.13
N PHE A 162 -3.64 12.73 34.79
CA PHE A 162 -2.76 13.70 34.10
C PHE A 162 -1.67 13.04 33.23
N LEU A 163 -1.22 11.84 33.58
CA LEU A 163 -0.23 11.14 32.77
C LEU A 163 -0.84 10.59 31.47
N LYS A 164 -2.15 10.37 31.38
CA LYS A 164 -2.80 9.87 30.16
C LYS A 164 -2.76 10.88 29.02
N ASP A 165 -2.75 12.18 29.34
CA ASP A 165 -2.71 13.26 28.35
C ASP A 165 -1.31 13.45 27.75
N PHE A 166 -0.27 12.89 28.39
CA PHE A 166 1.08 12.93 27.86
C PHE A 166 1.27 11.81 26.84
N ASP A 167 1.72 12.14 25.63
CA ASP A 167 1.92 11.16 24.54
C ASP A 167 3.18 10.28 24.72
N PHE A 168 3.39 9.73 25.91
CA PHE A 168 4.56 8.94 26.27
C PHE A 168 4.82 7.79 25.30
N TYR A 169 3.74 7.16 24.80
CA TYR A 169 3.81 6.03 23.88
C TYR A 169 4.53 6.37 22.58
N SER A 170 4.24 7.53 21.98
CA SER A 170 4.93 7.99 20.78
C SER A 170 6.40 8.30 21.05
N TYR A 171 6.71 8.94 22.18
CA TYR A 171 8.10 9.27 22.55
C TYR A 171 8.97 8.02 22.75
N ILE A 172 8.47 7.02 23.48
CA ILE A 172 9.24 5.79 23.74
C ILE A 172 9.41 4.95 22.47
N LEU A 173 8.41 4.94 21.59
CA LEU A 173 8.49 4.26 20.30
C LEU A 173 9.53 4.92 19.39
N SER A 174 9.52 6.26 19.28
CA SER A 174 10.48 7.02 18.49
C SER A 174 11.89 6.92 19.04
N PHE A 175 12.07 6.96 20.36
CA PHE A 175 13.37 6.69 20.99
C PHE A 175 13.88 5.28 20.67
N SER A 176 12.97 4.30 20.64
CA SER A 176 13.33 2.92 20.30
C SER A 176 13.75 2.78 18.84
N ASN A 177 13.06 3.45 17.92
CA ASN A 177 13.35 3.45 16.48
C ASN A 177 14.67 4.16 16.14
N PHE A 178 14.86 5.38 16.64
CA PHE A 178 15.98 6.24 16.23
C PHE A 178 17.25 6.04 17.06
N VAL A 179 17.13 5.63 18.33
CA VAL A 179 18.30 5.50 19.23
C VAL A 179 18.56 4.05 19.60
N SER A 180 17.57 3.36 20.18
CA SER A 180 17.81 2.02 20.75
C SER A 180 18.14 0.96 19.71
N LEU A 181 17.40 0.91 18.59
CA LEU A 181 17.59 -0.08 17.52
C LEU A 181 18.94 0.08 16.82
N PRO A 182 19.35 1.28 16.33
CA PRO A 182 20.65 1.46 15.70
C PRO A 182 21.82 1.11 16.64
N LEU A 183 21.72 1.47 17.93
CA LEU A 183 22.74 1.15 18.92
C LEU A 183 22.82 -0.34 19.22
N ALA A 184 21.68 -1.00 19.36
CA ALA A 184 21.64 -2.45 19.52
C ALA A 184 22.30 -3.15 18.33
N PHE A 185 22.06 -2.68 17.10
CA PHE A 185 22.71 -3.23 15.90
C PHE A 185 24.24 -3.08 15.95
N VAL A 186 24.75 -1.88 16.25
CA VAL A 186 26.20 -1.65 16.38
C VAL A 186 26.82 -2.55 17.45
N TYR A 187 26.13 -2.73 18.58
CA TYR A 187 26.58 -3.60 19.65
C TYR A 187 26.72 -5.06 19.20
N PHE A 188 25.69 -5.61 18.56
CA PHE A 188 25.69 -6.98 18.07
C PHE A 188 26.73 -7.21 16.98
N ASP A 189 26.82 -6.29 16.02
CA ASP A 189 27.84 -6.35 14.98
C ASP A 189 29.26 -6.40 15.56
N LYS A 190 29.56 -5.57 16.57
CA LYS A 190 30.87 -5.56 17.23
C LYS A 190 31.15 -6.87 17.97
N LYS A 191 30.17 -7.40 18.71
CA LYS A 191 30.33 -8.59 19.55
C LYS A 191 30.55 -9.85 18.71
N GLU A 192 29.90 -9.96 17.56
CA GLU A 192 29.99 -11.14 16.70
C GLU A 192 31.14 -11.11 15.69
N GLN A 193 32.09 -10.17 15.78
CA GLN A 193 33.33 -10.22 15.00
C GLN A 193 34.33 -11.28 15.50
N GLU A 194 33.99 -12.03 16.56
CA GLU A 194 34.77 -13.18 17.02
C GLU A 194 34.67 -14.36 16.03
N PRO A 195 35.75 -15.14 15.84
CA PRO A 195 36.03 -15.85 14.58
C PRO A 195 35.18 -17.08 14.26
N ASP A 196 34.38 -17.62 15.18
CA ASP A 196 33.69 -18.91 14.99
C ASP A 196 32.18 -18.74 14.79
N PHE A 197 31.78 -18.38 13.58
CA PHE A 197 30.36 -18.42 13.19
C PHE A 197 29.99 -19.83 12.73
N HIS A 198 29.45 -20.62 13.66
CA HIS A 198 28.68 -21.80 13.32
C HIS A 198 27.18 -21.44 13.29
N SER A 199 26.51 -21.83 12.21
CA SER A 199 25.06 -21.68 12.04
C SER A 199 24.32 -22.08 13.31
N SER A 200 23.39 -21.23 13.77
CA SER A 200 22.58 -21.57 14.93
C SER A 200 21.67 -22.75 14.58
N ARG A 201 21.42 -23.64 15.55
CA ARG A 201 20.49 -24.77 15.37
C ARG A 201 19.11 -24.31 14.88
N VAL A 202 18.70 -23.09 15.27
CA VAL A 202 17.45 -22.46 14.82
C VAL A 202 17.48 -22.15 13.32
N PHE A 203 18.57 -21.55 12.81
CA PHE A 203 18.72 -21.25 11.38
C PHE A 203 18.66 -22.53 10.53
N ASP A 204 19.34 -23.59 10.97
CA ASP A 204 19.33 -24.88 10.28
C ASP A 204 17.92 -25.49 10.20
N ILE A 205 17.12 -25.39 11.26
CA ILE A 205 15.73 -25.87 11.28
C ILE A 205 14.87 -25.03 10.33
N LEU A 206 14.95 -23.70 10.42
CA LEU A 206 14.18 -22.79 9.58
C LEU A 206 14.45 -23.06 8.09
N MET A 207 15.72 -23.19 7.70
CA MET A 207 16.08 -23.39 6.30
C MET A 207 15.69 -24.77 5.77
N ASN A 208 15.87 -25.83 6.56
CA ASN A 208 15.59 -27.20 6.11
C ASN A 208 14.11 -27.60 6.21
N PHE A 209 13.37 -27.11 7.21
CA PHE A 209 12.00 -27.57 7.45
C PHE A 209 10.93 -26.57 7.02
N ILE A 210 11.26 -25.28 6.87
CA ILE A 210 10.29 -24.26 6.47
C ILE A 210 10.64 -23.73 5.08
N PHE A 211 11.83 -23.17 4.91
CA PHE A 211 12.18 -22.40 3.71
C PHE A 211 12.35 -23.29 2.46
N SER A 212 13.20 -24.32 2.53
CA SER A 212 13.49 -25.18 1.36
C SER A 212 12.25 -25.97 0.89
N PRO A 213 11.45 -26.60 1.78
CA PRO A 213 10.21 -27.26 1.37
C PRO A 213 9.20 -26.29 0.73
N ALA A 214 9.05 -25.08 1.28
CA ALA A 214 8.14 -24.07 0.73
C ALA A 214 8.55 -23.67 -0.70
N ILE A 215 9.85 -23.48 -0.97
CA ILE A 215 10.35 -23.19 -2.32
C ILE A 215 10.06 -24.33 -3.29
N ILE A 216 10.21 -25.59 -2.86
CA ILE A 216 9.91 -26.76 -3.70
C ILE A 216 8.41 -26.79 -4.05
N VAL A 217 7.53 -26.61 -3.07
CA VAL A 217 6.07 -26.53 -3.31
C VAL A 217 5.74 -25.38 -4.26
N TYR A 218 6.33 -24.21 -4.04
CA TYR A 218 6.10 -23.06 -4.92
C TYR A 218 6.62 -23.28 -6.34
N THR A 219 7.74 -24.01 -6.49
CA THR A 219 8.25 -24.45 -7.80
C THR A 219 7.18 -25.27 -8.52
N VAL A 220 6.57 -26.25 -7.85
CA VAL A 220 5.51 -27.08 -8.43
C VAL A 220 4.31 -26.22 -8.86
N ILE A 221 3.88 -25.27 -8.02
CA ILE A 221 2.77 -24.35 -8.34
C ILE A 221 3.11 -23.52 -9.59
N LEU A 222 4.30 -22.92 -9.65
CA LEU A 222 4.71 -22.12 -10.81
C LEU A 222 4.83 -22.95 -12.08
N TYR A 223 5.28 -24.19 -12.00
CA TYR A 223 5.37 -25.09 -13.16
C TYR A 223 4.01 -25.56 -13.65
N ILE A 224 3.06 -25.85 -12.75
CA ILE A 224 1.66 -26.11 -13.12
C ILE A 224 1.08 -24.87 -13.82
N TYR A 225 1.37 -23.69 -13.30
CA TYR A 225 0.90 -22.44 -13.88
C TYR A 225 1.55 -22.13 -15.25
N PHE A 226 2.83 -22.44 -15.41
CA PHE A 226 3.52 -22.40 -16.70
C PHE A 226 2.88 -23.35 -17.71
N ALA A 227 2.58 -24.59 -17.32
CA ALA A 227 1.88 -25.55 -18.17
C ALA A 227 0.48 -25.05 -18.55
N LYS A 228 -0.25 -24.43 -17.61
CA LYS A 228 -1.56 -23.80 -17.89
C LYS A 228 -1.46 -22.74 -18.99
N ILE A 229 -0.46 -21.85 -18.93
CA ILE A 229 -0.27 -20.81 -19.95
C ILE A 229 0.13 -21.42 -21.29
N ALA A 230 1.02 -22.41 -21.28
CA ALA A 230 1.48 -23.08 -22.49
C ALA A 230 0.34 -23.81 -23.23
N VAL A 231 -0.66 -24.33 -22.49
CA VAL A 231 -1.83 -25.01 -23.06
C VAL A 231 -2.91 -24.02 -23.50
N LEU A 232 -3.28 -23.07 -22.63
CA LEU A 232 -4.40 -22.16 -22.89
C LEU A 232 -4.05 -21.02 -23.86
N TRP A 233 -2.76 -20.73 -24.06
CA TRP A 233 -2.28 -19.54 -24.80
C TRP A 233 -2.84 -18.21 -24.28
N GLU A 234 -3.47 -18.23 -23.10
CA GLU A 234 -3.96 -17.04 -22.42
C GLU A 234 -2.84 -16.42 -21.60
N LEU A 235 -2.59 -15.15 -21.87
CA LEU A 235 -1.51 -14.43 -21.21
C LEU A 235 -1.80 -14.27 -19.72
N PRO A 236 -0.76 -14.42 -18.87
CA PRO A 236 -0.92 -14.35 -17.42
C PRO A 236 -1.54 -13.05 -16.93
N LYS A 237 -2.32 -13.16 -15.84
CA LYS A 237 -2.74 -12.00 -15.04
C LYS A 237 -1.50 -11.19 -14.64
N GLY A 238 -1.61 -9.87 -14.57
CA GLY A 238 -0.48 -8.93 -14.48
C GLY A 238 0.50 -9.07 -13.32
N GLN A 239 0.24 -9.97 -12.38
CA GLN A 239 1.05 -10.17 -11.17
C GLN A 239 2.13 -11.25 -11.35
N VAL A 240 2.14 -11.95 -12.47
CA VAL A 240 2.99 -13.14 -12.67
C VAL A 240 4.48 -12.81 -12.70
N ALA A 241 4.86 -11.66 -13.25
CA ALA A 241 6.25 -11.20 -13.21
C ALA A 241 6.76 -11.07 -11.76
N TYR A 242 5.95 -10.53 -10.86
CA TYR A 242 6.31 -10.38 -9.44
C TYR A 242 6.42 -11.74 -8.74
N MET A 243 5.53 -12.68 -9.04
CA MET A 243 5.55 -14.04 -8.50
C MET A 243 6.83 -14.79 -8.88
N VAL A 244 7.19 -14.76 -10.16
CA VAL A 244 8.42 -15.40 -10.64
C VAL A 244 9.66 -14.70 -10.08
N PHE A 245 9.68 -13.37 -10.02
CA PHE A 245 10.78 -12.63 -9.43
C PHE A 245 11.01 -13.00 -7.96
N ALA A 246 9.93 -13.03 -7.16
CA ALA A 246 10.01 -13.43 -5.76
C ALA A 246 10.55 -14.86 -5.61
N PHE A 247 10.06 -15.80 -6.43
CA PHE A 247 10.58 -17.17 -6.44
C PHE A 247 12.07 -17.25 -6.75
N VAL A 248 12.50 -16.59 -7.83
CA VAL A 248 13.91 -16.57 -8.24
C VAL A 248 14.78 -16.03 -7.11
N LEU A 249 14.37 -14.93 -6.49
CA LEU A 249 15.08 -14.34 -5.36
C LEU A 249 15.17 -15.32 -4.20
N SER A 250 14.07 -16.00 -3.84
CA SER A 250 14.06 -17.03 -2.79
C SER A 250 14.98 -18.21 -3.12
N VAL A 251 15.04 -18.66 -4.37
CA VAL A 251 15.94 -19.73 -4.81
C VAL A 251 17.41 -19.31 -4.68
N VAL A 252 17.75 -18.06 -5.06
CA VAL A 252 19.10 -17.52 -4.93
C VAL A 252 19.51 -17.41 -3.47
N ILE A 253 18.62 -16.89 -2.60
CA ILE A 253 18.84 -16.82 -1.15
C ILE A 253 19.03 -18.22 -0.56
N GLY A 254 18.16 -19.17 -0.92
CA GLY A 254 18.25 -20.55 -0.44
C GLY A 254 19.55 -21.22 -0.85
N LYS A 255 19.97 -21.03 -2.10
CA LYS A 255 21.25 -21.53 -2.62
C LYS A 255 22.44 -20.89 -1.90
N ALA A 256 22.39 -19.61 -1.58
CA ALA A 256 23.43 -18.92 -0.81
C ALA A 256 23.51 -19.45 0.63
N CYS A 257 22.40 -19.90 1.21
CA CYS A 257 22.35 -20.42 2.58
C CYS A 257 22.76 -21.89 2.70
N GLN A 258 22.62 -22.72 1.65
CA GLN A 258 22.94 -24.15 1.69
C GLN A 258 24.34 -24.48 2.27
N PRO A 259 25.42 -23.76 1.89
CA PRO A 259 26.74 -24.08 2.40
C PRO A 259 26.87 -23.91 3.93
N LEU A 260 26.04 -23.03 4.51
CA LEU A 260 26.04 -22.71 5.94
C LEU A 260 25.34 -23.76 6.80
N LEU A 261 24.54 -24.65 6.18
CA LEU A 261 23.72 -25.62 6.90
C LEU A 261 24.55 -26.82 7.38
N TYR A 262 24.32 -27.25 8.62
CA TYR A 262 24.95 -28.46 9.17
C TYR A 262 24.46 -29.73 8.45
N ARG A 263 23.17 -29.81 8.11
CA ARG A 263 22.57 -30.88 7.32
C ARG A 263 22.04 -30.33 6.01
N ARG A 264 22.57 -30.82 4.89
CA ARG A 264 22.22 -30.37 3.53
C ARG A 264 21.24 -31.34 2.85
N PHE A 265 19.99 -31.34 3.29
CA PHE A 265 18.98 -32.26 2.75
C PHE A 265 18.61 -31.95 1.28
N TYR A 266 18.69 -30.69 0.86
CA TYR A 266 18.16 -30.21 -0.43
C TYR A 266 19.24 -29.80 -1.42
N ASP A 267 20.48 -30.27 -1.24
CA ASP A 267 21.59 -30.00 -2.17
C ASP A 267 21.26 -30.43 -3.60
N TRP A 268 20.45 -31.49 -3.77
CA TRP A 268 20.00 -31.94 -5.08
C TRP A 268 19.15 -30.86 -5.79
N PHE A 269 18.21 -30.22 -5.09
CA PHE A 269 17.35 -29.18 -5.65
C PHE A 269 18.15 -27.92 -5.97
N TYR A 270 18.96 -27.43 -5.03
CA TYR A 270 19.72 -26.20 -5.21
C TYR A 270 20.89 -26.32 -6.20
N ARG A 271 21.37 -27.54 -6.46
CA ARG A 271 22.32 -27.80 -7.55
C ARG A 271 21.71 -27.54 -8.92
N TYR A 272 20.44 -27.95 -9.13
CA TYR A 272 19.71 -27.74 -10.38
C TYR A 272 18.88 -26.46 -10.40
N ALA A 273 18.87 -25.69 -9.31
CA ALA A 273 18.12 -24.43 -9.19
C ALA A 273 18.28 -23.50 -10.39
N SER A 274 19.50 -23.33 -10.90
CA SER A 274 19.77 -22.47 -12.06
C SER A 274 19.14 -22.98 -13.36
N PHE A 275 18.92 -24.30 -13.50
CA PHE A 275 18.22 -24.88 -14.64
C PHE A 275 16.70 -24.85 -14.45
N ILE A 276 16.22 -25.11 -13.24
CA ILE A 276 14.79 -25.07 -12.87
C ILE A 276 14.23 -23.65 -13.03
N SER A 277 15.02 -22.61 -12.81
CA SER A 277 14.57 -21.23 -12.96
C SER A 277 14.53 -20.73 -14.41
N LEU A 278 15.19 -21.40 -15.37
CA LEU A 278 15.28 -20.92 -16.76
C LEU A 278 13.90 -20.79 -17.45
N PRO A 279 13.02 -21.82 -17.44
CA PRO A 279 11.68 -21.70 -18.05
C PRO A 279 10.86 -20.59 -17.41
N LEU A 280 10.97 -20.44 -16.09
CA LEU A 280 10.28 -19.41 -15.34
C LEU A 280 10.77 -18.01 -15.72
N PHE A 281 12.07 -17.84 -16.00
CA PHE A 281 12.60 -16.58 -16.49
C PHE A 281 12.09 -16.18 -17.88
N VAL A 282 11.94 -17.14 -18.79
CA VAL A 282 11.32 -16.87 -20.10
C VAL A 282 9.91 -16.32 -19.88
N MET A 283 9.14 -16.97 -19.02
CA MET A 283 7.80 -16.52 -18.64
C MET A 283 7.80 -15.14 -17.96
N PHE A 284 8.79 -14.85 -17.12
CA PHE A 284 8.97 -13.53 -16.52
C PHE A 284 9.15 -12.45 -17.61
N TRP A 285 10.11 -12.62 -18.53
CA TRP A 285 10.39 -11.64 -19.57
C TRP A 285 9.22 -11.46 -20.55
N VAL A 286 8.51 -12.54 -20.89
CA VAL A 286 7.28 -12.46 -21.70
C VAL A 286 6.22 -11.62 -20.99
N GLY A 287 5.97 -11.87 -19.69
CA GLY A 287 4.98 -11.12 -18.92
C GLY A 287 5.34 -9.64 -18.77
N VAL A 288 6.63 -9.34 -18.54
CA VAL A 288 7.14 -7.96 -18.46
C VAL A 288 7.01 -7.24 -19.79
N GLY A 289 7.43 -7.90 -20.89
CA GLY A 289 7.33 -7.34 -22.23
C GLY A 289 5.90 -7.01 -22.62
N TYR A 290 4.96 -7.91 -22.35
CA TYR A 290 3.54 -7.67 -22.61
C TYR A 290 3.00 -6.48 -21.82
N ARG A 291 3.36 -6.35 -20.54
CA ARG A 291 2.92 -5.23 -19.70
C ARG A 291 3.50 -3.89 -20.13
N ILE A 292 4.76 -3.86 -20.53
CA ILE A 292 5.38 -2.65 -21.07
C ILE A 292 4.73 -2.27 -22.39
N ASN A 293 4.37 -3.24 -23.24
CA ASN A 293 3.67 -2.98 -24.50
C ASN A 293 2.26 -2.42 -24.27
N GLU A 294 1.48 -3.03 -23.36
CA GLU A 294 0.08 -2.65 -23.11
C GLU A 294 -0.06 -1.37 -22.27
N TYR A 295 0.83 -1.14 -21.30
CA TYR A 295 0.68 -0.04 -20.32
C TYR A 295 1.82 0.98 -20.33
N GLY A 296 2.87 0.80 -21.13
CA GLY A 296 4.07 1.63 -21.13
C GLY A 296 4.92 1.49 -19.86
N PHE A 297 6.03 2.23 -19.81
CA PHE A 297 6.89 2.27 -18.65
C PHE A 297 6.28 3.11 -17.53
N THR A 298 6.33 2.59 -16.31
CA THR A 298 6.10 3.31 -15.06
C THR A 298 7.34 3.15 -14.19
N GLU A 299 7.50 3.97 -13.15
CA GLU A 299 8.64 3.91 -12.24
C GLU A 299 8.85 2.48 -11.69
N GLU A 300 7.79 1.84 -11.19
CA GLU A 300 7.83 0.46 -10.67
C GLU A 300 8.26 -0.57 -11.72
N ARG A 301 7.78 -0.44 -12.97
CA ARG A 301 8.11 -1.37 -14.06
C ARG A 301 9.56 -1.22 -14.51
N VAL A 302 10.11 0.00 -14.48
CA VAL A 302 11.53 0.22 -14.75
C VAL A 302 12.37 -0.51 -13.71
N TYR A 303 12.06 -0.36 -12.43
CA TYR A 303 12.76 -1.11 -11.39
C TYR A 303 12.59 -2.62 -11.49
N LEU A 304 11.40 -3.10 -11.86
CA LEU A 304 11.16 -4.51 -12.10
C LEU A 304 12.02 -5.06 -13.25
N VAL A 305 12.20 -4.30 -14.33
CA VAL A 305 13.11 -4.64 -15.43
C VAL A 305 14.56 -4.65 -14.96
N LEU A 306 14.98 -3.66 -14.16
CA LEU A 306 16.35 -3.60 -13.61
C LEU A 306 16.64 -4.79 -12.70
N LEU A 307 15.74 -5.10 -11.76
CA LEU A 307 15.84 -6.25 -10.87
C LEU A 307 15.78 -7.58 -11.65
N GLY A 308 14.90 -7.68 -12.64
CA GLY A 308 14.82 -8.82 -13.55
C GLY A 308 16.10 -9.04 -14.35
N GLY A 309 16.71 -7.96 -14.84
CA GLY A 309 18.01 -7.97 -15.51
C GLY A 309 19.15 -8.39 -14.57
N LEU A 310 19.21 -7.80 -13.37
CA LEU A 310 20.21 -8.14 -12.36
C LEU A 310 20.12 -9.61 -11.91
N THR A 311 18.90 -10.11 -11.70
CA THR A 311 18.68 -11.52 -11.35
C THR A 311 18.99 -12.47 -12.51
N THR A 312 18.68 -12.09 -13.76
CA THR A 312 19.09 -12.83 -14.96
C THR A 312 20.62 -12.89 -15.05
N LEU A 313 21.31 -11.77 -14.82
CA LEU A 313 22.77 -11.68 -14.82
C LEU A 313 23.38 -12.53 -13.70
N CYS A 314 22.81 -12.48 -12.50
CA CYS A 314 23.17 -13.34 -11.38
C CYS A 314 23.09 -14.83 -11.76
N MET A 315 22.01 -15.23 -12.46
CA MET A 315 21.83 -16.60 -12.94
C MET A 315 22.83 -17.00 -14.02
N LEU A 316 23.12 -16.12 -14.98
CA LEU A 316 24.16 -16.36 -15.98
C LEU A 316 25.54 -16.48 -15.34
N PHE A 317 25.83 -15.65 -14.35
CA PHE A 317 27.09 -15.72 -13.61
C PHE A 317 27.21 -17.02 -12.82
N PHE A 318 26.13 -17.57 -12.29
CA PHE A 318 26.15 -18.89 -11.66
C PHE A 318 26.50 -20.04 -12.59
N LEU A 319 26.31 -19.90 -13.91
CA LEU A 319 26.77 -20.89 -14.89
C LEU A 319 28.30 -20.85 -15.04
N THR A 320 28.96 -19.75 -14.63
CA THR A 320 30.40 -19.54 -14.76
C THR A 320 31.10 -19.48 -13.38
N LYS A 321 32.08 -20.36 -13.15
CA LYS A 321 32.79 -20.41 -11.85
C LYS A 321 33.57 -19.13 -11.51
N VAL A 322 33.93 -18.32 -12.51
CA VAL A 322 34.82 -17.14 -12.33
C VAL A 322 34.04 -15.87 -11.96
N LEU A 323 32.84 -15.67 -12.53
CA LEU A 323 32.01 -14.46 -12.34
C LEU A 323 30.91 -14.63 -11.29
N GLY A 324 30.58 -15.87 -10.90
CA GLY A 324 29.54 -16.20 -9.91
C GLY A 324 29.85 -15.84 -8.45
N LYS A 325 30.56 -14.74 -8.19
CA LYS A 325 30.82 -14.27 -6.82
C LYS A 325 29.71 -13.35 -6.34
N TYR A 326 29.14 -13.65 -5.17
CA TYR A 326 28.02 -12.88 -4.59
C TYR A 326 28.36 -11.41 -4.36
N LEU A 327 29.59 -11.13 -3.93
CA LEU A 327 30.07 -9.77 -3.75
C LEU A 327 29.98 -8.96 -5.05
N TYR A 328 30.39 -9.52 -6.20
CA TYR A 328 30.35 -8.79 -7.47
C TYR A 328 28.92 -8.51 -7.92
N ILE A 329 28.02 -9.48 -7.75
CA ILE A 329 26.59 -9.31 -8.07
C ILE A 329 25.99 -8.23 -7.19
N ALA A 330 26.27 -8.23 -5.88
CA ALA A 330 25.80 -7.21 -4.95
C ALA A 330 26.34 -5.82 -5.31
N LEU A 331 27.63 -5.69 -5.65
CA LEU A 331 28.23 -4.43 -6.08
C LEU A 331 27.65 -3.90 -7.39
N ILE A 332 27.43 -4.78 -8.38
CA ILE A 332 26.77 -4.42 -9.64
C ILE A 332 25.33 -3.97 -9.37
N ALA A 333 24.59 -4.68 -8.50
CA ALA A 333 23.24 -4.29 -8.11
C ALA A 333 23.21 -2.92 -7.41
N ILE A 334 24.12 -2.68 -6.46
CA ILE A 334 24.27 -1.38 -5.79
C ILE A 334 24.54 -0.28 -6.83
N PHE A 335 25.49 -0.50 -7.73
CA PHE A 335 25.87 0.48 -8.75
C PHE A 335 24.71 0.80 -9.70
N VAL A 336 24.10 -0.22 -10.30
CA VAL A 336 22.98 -0.05 -11.24
C VAL A 336 21.79 0.59 -10.56
N LEU A 337 21.34 0.07 -9.41
CA LEU A 337 20.19 0.65 -8.70
C LEU A 337 20.46 2.10 -8.28
N SER A 338 21.68 2.41 -7.80
CA SER A 338 22.03 3.78 -7.42
C SER A 338 21.95 4.76 -8.58
N ILE A 339 22.38 4.36 -9.78
CA ILE A 339 22.27 5.20 -11.00
C ILE A 339 20.80 5.51 -11.31
N PHE A 340 19.94 4.49 -11.31
CA PHE A 340 18.53 4.66 -11.69
C PHE A 340 17.66 5.24 -10.55
N THR A 341 18.14 5.26 -9.32
CA THR A 341 17.44 5.86 -8.17
C THR A 341 17.88 7.30 -7.92
N PHE A 342 19.18 7.58 -7.90
CA PHE A 342 19.70 8.86 -7.42
C PHE A 342 20.09 9.84 -8.54
N ILE A 343 20.36 9.39 -9.77
CA ILE A 343 20.76 10.29 -10.87
C ILE A 343 19.50 10.80 -11.60
N PRO A 344 19.12 12.09 -11.47
CA PRO A 344 17.85 12.58 -12.01
C PRO A 344 17.72 12.38 -13.52
N ALA A 345 18.83 12.53 -14.26
CA ALA A 345 18.88 12.42 -15.71
C ALA A 345 18.46 11.04 -16.25
N VAL A 346 18.75 9.97 -15.51
CA VAL A 346 18.50 8.57 -15.91
C VAL A 346 17.52 7.88 -14.95
N SER A 347 16.94 8.64 -14.02
CA SER A 347 16.09 8.09 -12.97
C SER A 347 14.89 7.31 -13.52
N ALA A 348 14.52 6.22 -12.84
CA ALA A 348 13.35 5.41 -13.19
C ALA A 348 12.06 6.24 -13.24
N LYS A 349 11.93 7.21 -12.32
CA LYS A 349 10.85 8.20 -12.28
C LYS A 349 10.76 9.00 -13.58
N ARG A 350 11.90 9.53 -14.08
CA ARG A 350 11.95 10.28 -15.35
C ARG A 350 11.60 9.41 -16.55
N ILE A 351 12.10 8.17 -16.61
CA ILE A 351 11.79 7.23 -17.70
C ILE A 351 10.29 6.94 -17.75
N GLY A 352 9.68 6.65 -16.59
CA GLY A 352 8.23 6.45 -16.49
C GLY A 352 7.44 7.70 -16.91
N LEU A 353 7.85 8.89 -16.44
CA LEU A 353 7.19 10.14 -16.79
C LEU A 353 7.21 10.41 -18.30
N VAL A 354 8.37 10.31 -18.94
CA VAL A 354 8.50 10.52 -20.39
C VAL A 354 7.66 9.52 -21.18
N SER A 355 7.63 8.26 -20.75
CA SER A 355 6.82 7.23 -21.42
C SER A 355 5.32 7.50 -21.28
N GLN A 356 4.85 7.92 -20.11
CA GLN A 356 3.42 8.16 -19.88
C GLN A 356 2.94 9.46 -20.50
N THR A 357 3.76 10.52 -20.51
CA THR A 357 3.42 11.77 -21.24
C THR A 357 3.27 11.50 -22.73
N LYS A 358 4.22 10.81 -23.38
CA LYS A 358 4.08 10.47 -24.82
C LYS A 358 2.83 9.65 -25.13
N ARG A 359 2.46 8.77 -24.21
CA ARG A 359 1.25 7.94 -24.33
C ARG A 359 -0.01 8.78 -24.18
N LEU A 360 -0.03 9.66 -23.18
CA LEU A 360 -1.10 10.61 -22.94
C LEU A 360 -1.33 11.48 -24.19
N ASP A 361 -0.27 12.07 -24.74
CA ASP A 361 -0.34 12.93 -25.92
C ASP A 361 -0.90 12.17 -27.14
N LYS A 362 -0.45 10.93 -27.37
CA LYS A 362 -0.94 10.07 -28.46
C LYS A 362 -2.43 9.76 -28.33
N VAL A 363 -2.92 9.55 -27.10
CA VAL A 363 -4.32 9.22 -26.84
C VAL A 363 -5.20 10.46 -26.96
N ILE A 364 -4.71 11.60 -26.48
CA ILE A 364 -5.37 12.91 -26.65
C ILE A 364 -5.55 13.22 -28.14
N GLU A 365 -4.50 13.03 -28.95
CA GLU A 365 -4.55 13.21 -30.41
C GLU A 365 -5.55 12.23 -31.06
N LYS A 366 -5.54 10.97 -30.65
CA LYS A 366 -6.46 9.94 -31.18
C LYS A 366 -7.93 10.23 -30.86
N LEU A 367 -8.21 10.77 -29.68
CA LEU A 367 -9.55 11.20 -29.26
C LEU A 367 -9.93 12.57 -29.83
N GLY A 368 -8.97 13.35 -30.32
CA GLY A 368 -9.19 14.70 -30.85
C GLY A 368 -9.68 15.70 -29.80
N ILE A 369 -9.51 15.41 -28.50
CA ILE A 369 -10.11 16.16 -27.38
C ILE A 369 -9.33 17.43 -26.98
N ALA A 370 -8.17 17.68 -27.59
CA ALA A 370 -7.39 18.89 -27.33
C ALA A 370 -7.76 20.01 -28.32
N ASP A 371 -7.92 21.23 -27.80
CA ASP A 371 -8.04 22.44 -28.61
C ASP A 371 -6.67 22.88 -29.17
N SER A 372 -6.68 23.85 -30.08
CA SER A 372 -5.49 24.53 -30.65
C SER A 372 -4.49 25.06 -29.60
N SER A 373 -4.95 25.25 -28.37
CA SER A 373 -4.17 25.67 -27.19
C SER A 373 -3.57 24.51 -26.38
N GLY A 374 -3.93 23.25 -26.68
CA GLY A 374 -3.55 22.04 -25.94
C GLY A 374 -4.50 21.67 -24.79
N LEU A 375 -5.52 22.49 -24.53
CA LEU A 375 -6.47 22.29 -23.43
C LEU A 375 -7.50 21.22 -23.77
N LEU A 376 -7.78 20.34 -22.81
CA LEU A 376 -8.72 19.23 -22.99
C LEU A 376 -10.17 19.71 -22.87
N HIS A 377 -10.99 19.29 -23.83
CA HIS A 377 -12.42 19.57 -23.86
C HIS A 377 -13.21 18.29 -24.11
N ARG A 378 -14.45 18.27 -23.61
CA ARG A 378 -15.38 17.17 -23.86
C ARG A 378 -15.98 17.32 -25.25
N ILE A 379 -15.73 16.34 -26.11
CA ILE A 379 -16.23 16.34 -27.50
C ILE A 379 -17.22 15.19 -27.77
N HIS A 380 -17.06 14.06 -27.09
CA HIS A 380 -17.90 12.88 -27.30
C HIS A 380 -19.09 12.85 -26.34
N ALA A 381 -20.22 12.32 -26.81
CA ALA A 381 -21.46 12.22 -26.05
C ALA A 381 -21.38 11.14 -24.95
N ASP A 382 -22.17 11.32 -23.90
CA ASP A 382 -22.20 10.47 -22.71
C ASP A 382 -22.46 8.99 -22.99
N ASN A 383 -23.10 8.65 -24.11
CA ASN A 383 -23.46 7.28 -24.47
C ASN A 383 -22.46 6.61 -25.43
N ASP A 384 -21.37 7.29 -25.79
CA ASP A 384 -20.40 6.76 -26.74
C ASP A 384 -19.46 5.74 -26.07
N THR A 385 -19.69 4.45 -26.37
CA THR A 385 -18.88 3.34 -25.87
C THR A 385 -17.74 2.95 -26.81
N VAL A 386 -17.64 3.58 -27.99
CA VAL A 386 -16.67 3.23 -29.04
C VAL A 386 -15.24 3.45 -28.55
N TYR A 387 -15.01 4.54 -27.83
CA TYR A 387 -13.69 4.96 -27.34
C TYR A 387 -13.38 4.51 -25.91
N LYS A 388 -14.09 3.52 -25.38
CA LYS A 388 -13.94 3.09 -23.97
C LYS A 388 -12.50 2.73 -23.59
N ARG A 389 -11.76 2.10 -24.50
CA ARG A 389 -10.37 1.67 -24.24
C ARG A 389 -9.43 2.88 -24.20
N GLU A 390 -9.64 3.82 -25.11
CA GLU A 390 -8.91 5.07 -25.23
C GLU A 390 -9.15 5.96 -24.01
N TYR A 391 -10.38 6.08 -23.52
CA TYR A 391 -10.67 6.82 -22.28
C TYR A 391 -10.04 6.16 -21.04
N LYS A 392 -10.00 4.83 -20.98
CA LYS A 392 -9.30 4.10 -19.91
C LYS A 392 -7.79 4.34 -19.95
N GLU A 393 -7.22 4.36 -21.14
CA GLU A 393 -5.83 4.67 -21.37
C GLU A 393 -5.49 6.13 -21.02
N LEU A 394 -6.34 7.07 -21.44
CA LEU A 394 -6.25 8.50 -21.13
C LEU A 394 -6.20 8.72 -19.62
N TYR A 395 -7.19 8.20 -18.88
CA TYR A 395 -7.27 8.36 -17.44
C TYR A 395 -6.08 7.72 -16.72
N GLY A 396 -5.67 6.53 -17.14
CA GLY A 396 -4.50 5.85 -16.55
C GLY A 396 -3.20 6.63 -16.73
N ALA A 397 -2.94 7.13 -17.95
CA ALA A 397 -1.74 7.92 -18.25
C ALA A 397 -1.80 9.30 -17.57
N PHE A 398 -2.95 9.98 -17.61
CA PHE A 398 -3.15 11.28 -16.98
C PHE A 398 -2.99 11.20 -15.45
N ARG A 399 -3.61 10.21 -14.79
CA ARG A 399 -3.47 9.99 -13.34
C ARG A 399 -2.01 9.79 -12.95
N TYR A 400 -1.24 9.07 -13.77
CA TYR A 400 0.19 8.87 -13.52
C TYR A 400 0.98 10.18 -13.65
N VAL A 401 0.74 10.97 -14.70
CA VAL A 401 1.44 12.26 -14.91
C VAL A 401 1.05 13.27 -13.82
N ALA A 402 -0.24 13.36 -13.48
CA ALA A 402 -0.76 14.21 -12.41
C ALA A 402 -0.16 13.85 -11.05
N GLY A 403 0.04 12.56 -10.75
CA GLY A 403 0.68 12.14 -9.50
C GLY A 403 2.18 12.45 -9.40
N GLN A 404 2.83 12.87 -10.49
CA GLN A 404 4.27 13.14 -10.54
C GLN A 404 4.60 14.61 -10.84
N ARG A 405 3.61 15.41 -11.23
CA ARG A 405 3.73 16.83 -11.57
C ARG A 405 2.88 17.66 -10.61
N SER A 406 3.13 18.97 -10.53
CA SER A 406 2.30 19.86 -9.73
C SER A 406 0.94 20.11 -10.41
N GLU A 407 -0.08 20.38 -9.61
CA GLU A 407 -1.42 20.76 -10.11
C GLU A 407 -1.35 21.97 -11.04
N ALA A 408 -0.49 22.95 -10.72
CA ALA A 408 -0.25 24.11 -11.57
C ALA A 408 0.27 23.73 -12.97
N TYR A 409 1.12 22.71 -13.08
CA TYR A 409 1.59 22.21 -14.38
C TYR A 409 0.46 21.52 -15.14
N MET A 410 -0.36 20.71 -14.47
CA MET A 410 -1.49 20.01 -15.08
C MET A 410 -2.53 21.00 -15.62
N MET A 411 -2.87 22.02 -14.83
CA MET A 411 -3.80 23.06 -15.22
C MET A 411 -3.29 23.88 -16.41
N ALA A 412 -2.00 24.24 -16.41
CA ALA A 412 -1.40 25.01 -17.49
C ALA A 412 -1.28 24.23 -18.81
N HIS A 413 -1.06 22.90 -18.75
CA HIS A 413 -0.78 22.09 -19.94
C HIS A 413 -2.02 21.37 -20.49
N TYR A 414 -2.99 21.03 -19.64
CA TYR A 414 -4.17 20.25 -20.03
C TYR A 414 -5.51 20.92 -19.66
N GLY A 415 -5.51 22.01 -18.89
CA GLY A 415 -6.73 22.71 -18.45
C GLY A 415 -7.50 22.01 -17.33
N VAL A 416 -6.88 21.00 -16.72
CA VAL A 416 -7.46 20.13 -15.71
C VAL A 416 -6.44 19.96 -14.59
N ASP A 417 -6.84 20.18 -13.34
CA ASP A 417 -5.93 20.18 -12.18
C ASP A 417 -5.48 18.76 -11.75
N GLY A 418 -6.36 17.77 -11.90
CA GLY A 418 -6.12 16.41 -11.40
C GLY A 418 -7.07 15.36 -11.96
N ALA A 419 -6.85 14.10 -11.56
CA ALA A 419 -7.57 12.96 -12.11
C ALA A 419 -9.09 13.00 -11.82
N PHE A 420 -9.49 13.62 -10.70
CA PHE A 420 -10.89 13.80 -10.35
C PHE A 420 -11.60 14.82 -11.28
N ASP A 421 -10.93 15.91 -11.60
CA ASP A 421 -11.48 16.93 -12.48
C ASP A 421 -11.54 16.43 -13.93
N LEU A 422 -10.55 15.62 -14.36
CA LEU A 422 -10.60 14.93 -15.66
C LEU A 422 -11.84 14.04 -15.77
N ARG A 423 -12.12 13.27 -14.71
CA ARG A 423 -13.28 12.38 -14.60
C ARG A 423 -14.58 13.14 -14.77
N LYS A 424 -14.70 14.29 -14.10
CA LYS A 424 -15.92 15.10 -14.10
C LYS A 424 -16.12 15.91 -15.39
N LYS A 425 -15.05 16.47 -15.96
CA LYS A 425 -15.13 17.41 -17.09
C LYS A 425 -15.00 16.75 -18.45
N ILE A 426 -14.19 15.69 -18.57
CA ILE A 426 -13.78 15.14 -19.87
C ILE A 426 -14.36 13.74 -20.12
N ILE A 427 -14.43 12.88 -19.10
CA ILE A 427 -14.85 11.48 -19.27
C ILE A 427 -16.39 11.40 -19.43
N PRO A 428 -16.91 10.63 -20.42
CA PRO A 428 -18.34 10.30 -20.52
C PRO A 428 -18.87 9.64 -19.24
N GLY A 429 -20.02 10.09 -18.73
CA GLY A 429 -20.55 9.59 -17.44
C GLY A 429 -20.82 8.07 -17.43
N SER A 430 -21.18 7.49 -18.57
CA SER A 430 -21.37 6.04 -18.72
C SER A 430 -20.07 5.24 -18.61
N LEU A 431 -18.94 5.83 -18.98
CA LEU A 431 -17.63 5.17 -18.97
C LEU A 431 -16.89 5.36 -17.65
N ASP A 432 -17.46 6.14 -16.74
CA ASP A 432 -16.78 6.57 -15.53
C ASP A 432 -16.37 5.41 -14.61
N ASN A 433 -17.30 4.49 -14.33
CA ASN A 433 -17.03 3.27 -13.57
C ASN A 433 -16.06 2.34 -14.30
N TYR A 434 -16.21 2.20 -15.63
CA TYR A 434 -15.35 1.38 -16.46
C TYR A 434 -13.89 1.85 -16.42
N VAL A 435 -13.68 3.15 -16.55
CA VAL A 435 -12.36 3.78 -16.59
C VAL A 435 -11.68 3.74 -15.22
N THR A 436 -12.45 3.91 -14.15
CA THR A 436 -11.92 3.96 -12.77
C THR A 436 -11.63 2.56 -12.20
N TRP A 437 -12.56 1.61 -12.36
CA TRP A 437 -12.53 0.32 -11.66
C TRP A 437 -12.34 -0.88 -12.59
N GLY A 438 -12.54 -0.72 -13.90
CA GLY A 438 -12.28 -1.77 -14.88
C GLY A 438 -13.31 -2.91 -14.93
N GLY A 439 -14.57 -2.64 -14.56
CA GLY A 439 -15.70 -3.58 -14.65
C GLY A 439 -16.37 -3.63 -16.03
N GLU A 440 -17.54 -4.27 -16.14
CA GLU A 440 -18.44 -4.08 -17.28
C GLU A 440 -18.95 -2.64 -17.28
N ILE A 441 -19.33 -2.12 -18.45
CA ILE A 441 -20.01 -0.82 -18.50
C ILE A 441 -21.37 -1.06 -17.85
N ASP A 442 -21.58 -0.54 -16.64
CA ASP A 442 -22.91 -0.50 -16.06
C ASP A 442 -23.80 0.20 -17.09
N SER A 443 -24.73 -0.56 -17.68
CA SER A 443 -25.93 0.06 -18.20
C SER A 443 -26.56 0.72 -16.98
N GLN A 444 -26.36 2.03 -16.83
CA GLN A 444 -26.84 2.79 -15.69
C GLN A 444 -28.33 2.46 -15.47
N SER A 445 -28.64 1.62 -14.47
CA SER A 445 -29.83 1.86 -13.69
C SER A 445 -29.39 2.93 -12.72
N GLU A 446 -29.68 4.20 -13.01
CA GLU A 446 -29.43 5.28 -12.07
C GLU A 446 -30.13 4.93 -10.75
N GLU A 447 -29.40 4.49 -9.74
CA GLU A 447 -29.91 4.46 -8.37
C GLU A 447 -30.07 5.92 -7.94
N ARG A 448 -31.33 6.38 -7.88
CA ARG A 448 -31.67 7.76 -7.50
C ARG A 448 -32.18 7.77 -6.07
N PHE A 449 -31.49 8.53 -5.22
CA PHE A 449 -31.83 8.72 -3.81
C PHE A 449 -32.75 9.92 -3.62
N ILE A 450 -33.89 9.71 -2.97
CA ILE A 450 -34.88 10.75 -2.64
C ILE A 450 -34.91 10.89 -1.12
N THR A 451 -34.70 12.09 -0.61
CA THR A 451 -34.90 12.44 0.81
C THR A 451 -36.16 13.27 0.93
N PHE A 452 -36.98 12.98 1.94
CA PHE A 452 -38.17 13.76 2.25
C PHE A 452 -37.90 14.66 3.45
N GLY A 453 -38.27 15.93 3.34
CA GLY A 453 -38.14 16.93 4.42
C GLY A 453 -39.49 17.51 4.85
N ALA A 454 -40.59 16.83 4.57
CA ALA A 454 -41.94 17.36 4.74
C ALA A 454 -42.49 17.08 6.15
N TRP A 455 -43.27 18.03 6.68
CA TRP A 455 -44.02 17.86 7.92
C TRP A 455 -45.21 16.92 7.66
N THR A 456 -45.44 15.95 8.54
CA THR A 456 -46.63 15.08 8.46
C THR A 456 -47.68 15.52 9.46
N ASP A 457 -48.91 15.70 9.00
CA ASP A 457 -50.05 15.96 9.87
C ASP A 457 -50.38 14.73 10.71
N ILE A 458 -50.52 14.94 12.01
CA ILE A 458 -50.76 13.91 13.04
C ILE A 458 -52.21 13.95 13.55
N GLU A 459 -53.05 14.85 13.03
CA GLU A 459 -54.44 14.99 13.46
C GLU A 459 -55.24 13.72 13.12
N GLY A 460 -55.87 13.12 14.15
CA GLY A 460 -56.68 11.90 14.00
C GLY A 460 -55.96 10.57 14.24
N PHE A 461 -54.70 10.58 14.65
CA PHE A 461 -53.96 9.37 15.08
C PHE A 461 -53.85 9.29 16.61
N THR A 462 -53.97 8.09 17.16
CA THR A 462 -53.99 7.84 18.62
C THR A 462 -52.63 7.43 19.19
N GLY A 463 -51.66 7.05 18.35
CA GLY A 463 -50.33 6.63 18.78
C GLY A 463 -49.24 6.94 17.76
N LEU A 464 -48.02 7.20 18.27
CA LEU A 464 -46.81 7.44 17.49
C LEU A 464 -45.70 6.50 17.98
N TYR A 465 -45.17 5.70 17.05
CA TYR A 465 -44.08 4.76 17.31
C TYR A 465 -42.87 5.12 16.45
N ASP A 466 -41.73 5.30 17.11
CA ASP A 466 -40.44 5.46 16.45
C ASP A 466 -39.90 4.09 16.02
N LEU A 467 -39.74 3.92 14.71
CA LEU A 467 -39.22 2.70 14.12
C LEU A 467 -37.68 2.74 14.06
N ASP A 468 -37.07 3.93 13.96
CA ASP A 468 -35.64 4.22 13.74
C ASP A 468 -34.92 3.12 12.95
N VAL A 469 -35.43 2.83 11.75
CA VAL A 469 -34.89 1.74 10.95
C VAL A 469 -33.78 2.26 10.05
N SER A 470 -32.54 2.17 10.52
CA SER A 470 -31.37 2.25 9.65
C SER A 470 -30.96 0.84 9.23
N PRO A 471 -31.21 0.41 7.98
CA PRO A 471 -30.76 -0.89 7.51
C PRO A 471 -29.22 -0.96 7.52
N GLU A 472 -28.68 -1.84 8.36
CA GLU A 472 -27.27 -2.21 8.32
C GLU A 472 -27.01 -3.07 7.06
N TYR A 473 -26.25 -2.49 6.11
CA TYR A 473 -25.42 -3.17 5.10
C TYR A 473 -25.92 -4.49 4.46
N SER A 474 -27.23 -4.64 4.23
CA SER A 474 -27.77 -5.82 3.54
C SER A 474 -28.94 -5.45 2.63
N ASN A 475 -28.71 -5.51 1.31
CA ASN A 475 -29.66 -5.58 0.17
C ASN A 475 -31.06 -4.91 0.28
N GLY A 476 -31.25 -3.88 1.10
CA GLY A 476 -32.53 -3.21 1.32
C GLY A 476 -33.56 -4.00 2.14
N ASP A 477 -33.36 -5.29 2.40
CA ASP A 477 -34.30 -6.14 3.14
C ASP A 477 -34.09 -6.01 4.66
N TYR A 478 -35.15 -5.69 5.42
CA TYR A 478 -35.06 -5.62 6.88
C TYR A 478 -36.37 -5.92 7.59
N LYS A 479 -36.26 -6.27 8.88
CA LYS A 479 -37.39 -6.52 9.77
C LYS A 479 -37.11 -5.91 11.14
N VAL A 480 -38.02 -5.07 11.62
CA VAL A 480 -37.94 -4.43 12.93
C VAL A 480 -39.25 -4.66 13.69
N THR A 481 -39.14 -4.98 14.98
CA THR A 481 -40.29 -5.12 15.87
C THR A 481 -40.17 -4.07 16.97
N LYS A 482 -41.16 -3.18 17.07
CA LYS A 482 -41.22 -2.08 18.03
C LYS A 482 -42.61 -2.08 18.68
N GLY A 483 -42.65 -2.25 20.00
CA GLY A 483 -43.91 -2.38 20.74
C GLY A 483 -44.75 -3.55 20.22
N MET A 484 -46.01 -3.27 19.87
CA MET A 484 -46.97 -4.26 19.34
C MET A 484 -46.85 -4.48 17.82
N TYR A 485 -45.99 -3.74 17.12
CA TYR A 485 -45.91 -3.77 15.66
C TYR A 485 -44.59 -4.34 15.15
N THR A 486 -44.69 -5.14 14.10
CA THR A 486 -43.57 -5.68 13.33
C THR A 486 -43.62 -5.13 11.92
N PHE A 487 -42.61 -4.34 11.57
CA PHE A 487 -42.36 -3.83 10.23
C PHE A 487 -41.39 -4.74 9.49
N ARG A 488 -41.68 -5.06 8.24
CA ARG A 488 -40.77 -5.78 7.34
C ARG A 488 -40.83 -5.15 5.97
N PHE A 489 -39.66 -4.86 5.40
CA PHE A 489 -39.53 -4.53 3.99
C PHE A 489 -38.69 -5.63 3.33
N LYS A 490 -39.23 -6.23 2.27
CA LYS A 490 -38.56 -7.29 1.52
C LYS A 490 -38.92 -7.26 0.05
N ASN A 491 -37.91 -7.23 -0.83
CA ASN A 491 -38.10 -7.25 -2.30
C ASN A 491 -39.13 -6.21 -2.82
N GLY A 492 -39.12 -4.98 -2.29
CA GLY A 492 -40.09 -3.94 -2.68
C GLY A 492 -41.49 -4.11 -2.10
N THR A 493 -41.72 -5.12 -1.25
CA THR A 493 -42.98 -5.31 -0.51
C THR A 493 -42.81 -4.90 0.94
N LEU A 494 -43.70 -4.02 1.41
CA LEU A 494 -43.80 -3.57 2.78
C LEU A 494 -44.86 -4.39 3.51
N THR A 495 -44.56 -4.87 4.70
CA THR A 495 -45.48 -5.64 5.55
C THR A 495 -45.46 -5.08 6.96
N LEU A 496 -46.62 -4.69 7.45
CA LEU A 496 -46.84 -4.28 8.84
C LEU A 496 -47.75 -5.30 9.52
N LYS A 497 -47.32 -5.84 10.66
CA LYS A 497 -48.07 -6.85 11.42
C LYS A 497 -48.18 -6.47 12.89
N ASP A 498 -49.38 -6.53 13.45
CA ASP A 498 -49.61 -6.38 14.89
C ASP A 498 -49.52 -7.76 15.61
N THR A 499 -49.18 -7.74 16.89
CA THR A 499 -49.24 -8.86 17.85
C THR A 499 -50.58 -9.58 17.89
N LEU A 500 -51.69 -8.88 17.60
CA LEU A 500 -53.04 -9.47 17.51
C LEU A 500 -53.30 -10.29 16.23
N GLY A 501 -52.34 -10.33 15.30
CA GLY A 501 -52.41 -11.15 14.09
C GLY A 501 -52.88 -10.41 12.84
N ASN A 502 -53.33 -9.16 12.96
CA ASN A 502 -53.68 -8.30 11.82
C ASN A 502 -52.42 -7.95 11.01
N MET A 503 -52.52 -7.98 9.68
CA MET A 503 -51.41 -7.75 8.77
C MET A 503 -51.85 -6.87 7.60
N ALA A 504 -51.11 -5.80 7.36
CA ALA A 504 -51.21 -4.97 6.15
C ALA A 504 -49.99 -5.22 5.26
N VAL A 505 -50.22 -5.46 3.97
CA VAL A 505 -49.16 -5.70 2.97
C VAL A 505 -49.33 -4.70 1.84
N GLN A 506 -48.28 -3.96 1.52
CA GLN A 506 -48.25 -2.97 0.45
C GLN A 506 -47.10 -3.27 -0.53
N ASP A 507 -47.42 -3.36 -1.83
CA ASP A 507 -46.40 -3.39 -2.88
C ASP A 507 -45.94 -1.95 -3.17
N MET A 508 -44.69 -1.65 -2.77
CA MET A 508 -44.12 -0.31 -2.94
C MET A 508 -43.69 -0.05 -4.37
N ASN A 509 -43.34 -1.07 -5.16
CA ASN A 509 -43.01 -0.89 -6.57
C ASN A 509 -44.26 -0.44 -7.33
N GLN A 510 -45.40 -1.09 -7.09
CA GLN A 510 -46.67 -0.69 -7.72
C GLN A 510 -47.14 0.69 -7.24
N TYR A 511 -47.00 0.98 -5.94
CA TYR A 511 -47.36 2.27 -5.34
C TYR A 511 -46.57 3.43 -5.95
N VAL A 512 -45.24 3.31 -6.00
CA VAL A 512 -44.35 4.34 -6.56
C VAL A 512 -44.62 4.56 -8.05
N ASN A 513 -44.74 3.48 -8.83
CA ASN A 513 -45.04 3.60 -10.27
C ASN A 513 -46.43 4.18 -10.54
N GLY A 514 -47.39 4.01 -9.62
CA GLY A 514 -48.70 4.65 -9.70
C GLY A 514 -48.65 6.16 -9.52
N ILE A 515 -47.77 6.65 -8.64
CA ILE A 515 -47.57 8.09 -8.38
C ILE A 515 -46.71 8.72 -9.48
N LEU A 516 -45.64 8.05 -9.90
CA LEU A 516 -44.69 8.54 -10.90
C LEU A 516 -45.11 8.22 -12.35
N ARG A 517 -46.37 7.84 -12.56
CA ARG A 517 -46.88 7.38 -13.86
C ARG A 517 -46.76 8.47 -14.92
N GLY A 518 -45.98 8.20 -15.97
CA GLY A 518 -45.77 9.13 -17.09
C GLY A 518 -44.61 10.11 -16.90
N MET A 519 -43.85 10.00 -15.82
CA MET A 519 -42.68 10.84 -15.56
C MET A 519 -41.45 10.31 -16.32
N LYS A 520 -40.89 11.13 -17.21
CA LYS A 520 -39.69 10.79 -18.01
C LYS A 520 -38.36 11.02 -17.28
N SER A 521 -38.35 11.83 -16.22
CA SER A 521 -37.16 12.11 -15.39
C SER A 521 -37.57 12.46 -13.96
N LEU A 522 -36.87 11.87 -12.99
CA LEU A 522 -37.04 12.15 -11.56
C LEU A 522 -36.45 13.52 -11.12
N GLY A 523 -35.67 14.18 -12.00
CA GLY A 523 -35.08 15.50 -11.70
C GLY A 523 -36.11 16.62 -11.59
N ASP A 524 -37.22 16.49 -12.33
CA ASP A 524 -38.32 17.47 -12.37
C ASP A 524 -39.54 17.02 -11.55
N MET A 525 -39.34 16.16 -10.54
CA MET A 525 -40.44 15.63 -9.73
C MET A 525 -41.18 16.78 -9.00
N PRO A 526 -42.49 16.98 -9.25
CA PRO A 526 -43.27 18.00 -8.55
C PRO A 526 -43.32 17.74 -7.04
N ASP A 527 -43.37 18.80 -6.23
CA ASP A 527 -43.46 18.67 -4.78
C ASP A 527 -44.71 17.89 -4.32
N SER A 528 -45.80 17.96 -5.09
CA SER A 528 -47.00 17.16 -4.84
C SER A 528 -46.77 15.64 -4.97
N CYS A 529 -45.83 15.20 -5.81
CA CYS A 529 -45.44 13.79 -5.91
C CYS A 529 -44.51 13.41 -4.75
N ARG A 530 -43.62 14.31 -4.32
CA ARG A 530 -42.76 14.11 -3.14
C ARG A 530 -43.58 13.95 -1.87
N GLU A 531 -44.58 14.81 -1.67
CA GLU A 531 -45.48 14.73 -0.51
C GLU A 531 -46.28 13.43 -0.47
N ARG A 532 -46.73 12.94 -1.64
CA ARG A 532 -47.45 11.66 -1.73
C ARG A 532 -46.57 10.43 -1.55
N LEU A 533 -45.28 10.54 -1.84
CA LEU A 533 -44.31 9.46 -1.61
C LEU A 533 -43.78 9.44 -0.17
N HIS A 534 -44.03 10.49 0.60
CA HIS A 534 -43.54 10.64 1.97
C HIS A 534 -44.18 9.66 2.97
N TYR A 535 -45.39 9.19 2.68
CA TYR A 535 -46.09 8.27 3.56
C TYR A 535 -46.94 7.26 2.79
N VAL A 536 -47.24 6.14 3.44
CA VAL A 536 -48.23 5.17 2.98
C VAL A 536 -49.27 4.95 4.08
N ASP A 537 -50.54 5.12 3.72
CA ASP A 537 -51.66 4.77 4.58
C ASP A 537 -51.96 3.27 4.43
N THR A 538 -51.95 2.57 5.56
CA THR A 538 -52.35 1.15 5.65
C THR A 538 -53.55 1.01 6.60
N ASP A 539 -54.19 -0.15 6.59
CA ASP A 539 -55.33 -0.45 7.48
C ASP A 539 -54.96 -0.38 8.98
N LEU A 540 -53.67 -0.51 9.31
CA LEU A 540 -53.14 -0.47 10.67
C LEU A 540 -52.62 0.91 11.09
N GLY A 541 -52.49 1.85 10.15
CA GLY A 541 -51.89 3.15 10.41
C GLY A 541 -51.11 3.71 9.23
N ARG A 542 -50.55 4.91 9.40
CA ARG A 542 -49.73 5.62 8.43
C ARG A 542 -48.25 5.41 8.73
N ILE A 543 -47.49 5.01 7.71
CA ILE A 543 -46.03 4.82 7.80
C ILE A 543 -45.36 5.98 7.09
N VAL A 544 -44.46 6.68 7.79
CA VAL A 544 -43.77 7.87 7.28
C VAL A 544 -42.32 7.54 6.97
N PHE A 545 -41.85 7.97 5.79
CA PHE A 545 -40.53 7.66 5.27
C PHE A 545 -39.63 8.88 5.23
N SER A 546 -38.36 8.74 5.62
CA SER A 546 -37.36 9.81 5.50
C SER A 546 -36.59 9.76 4.19
N SER A 547 -36.40 8.57 3.62
CA SER A 547 -35.74 8.42 2.32
C SER A 547 -36.18 7.17 1.56
N LEU A 548 -36.01 7.23 0.24
CA LEU A 548 -36.35 6.18 -0.72
C LEU A 548 -35.29 6.14 -1.82
N THR A 549 -34.81 4.95 -2.19
CA THR A 549 -33.91 4.76 -3.36
C THR A 549 -34.62 3.97 -4.43
N LEU A 550 -34.56 4.47 -5.65
CA LEU A 550 -35.20 3.89 -6.84
C LEU A 550 -34.15 3.51 -7.87
N SER A 551 -34.35 2.38 -8.56
CA SER A 551 -33.62 2.02 -9.77
C SER A 551 -34.56 1.85 -10.96
N GLY A 552 -34.09 2.20 -12.17
CA GLY A 552 -34.78 2.01 -13.45
C GLY A 552 -35.20 3.31 -14.15
N ASP A 553 -35.41 3.23 -15.47
CA ASP A 553 -35.63 4.42 -16.33
C ASP A 553 -37.11 4.73 -16.63
N SER A 554 -38.00 3.73 -16.52
CA SER A 554 -39.41 3.85 -16.94
C SER A 554 -40.38 3.05 -16.08
N ILE A 555 -39.90 1.97 -15.46
CA ILE A 555 -40.58 1.27 -14.37
C ILE A 555 -39.59 1.29 -13.21
N TYR A 556 -39.93 2.01 -12.15
CA TYR A 556 -39.07 2.19 -11.00
C TYR A 556 -39.21 1.01 -10.04
N LYS A 557 -38.08 0.51 -9.56
CA LYS A 557 -38.01 -0.49 -8.50
C LYS A 557 -37.50 0.19 -7.22
N VAL A 558 -38.17 -0.09 -6.10
CA VAL A 558 -37.77 0.39 -4.78
C VAL A 558 -36.75 -0.57 -4.20
N ASP A 559 -35.47 -0.20 -4.25
CA ASP A 559 -34.39 -1.00 -3.69
C ASP A 559 -34.12 -0.69 -2.22
N TYR A 560 -34.48 0.52 -1.79
CA TYR A 560 -34.28 0.96 -0.41
C TYR A 560 -35.39 1.89 0.04
N LEU A 561 -35.80 1.74 1.30
CA LEU A 561 -36.80 2.56 1.94
C LEU A 561 -36.42 2.73 3.41
N ARG A 562 -36.40 3.95 3.92
CA ARG A 562 -36.17 4.26 5.34
C ARG A 562 -37.46 4.77 5.97
N ALA A 563 -37.99 4.00 6.91
CA ALA A 563 -39.18 4.37 7.69
C ALA A 563 -38.78 4.85 9.07
N ASP A 564 -39.21 6.07 9.42
CA ASP A 564 -38.87 6.69 10.71
C ASP A 564 -40.01 6.51 11.72
N TYR A 565 -41.26 6.72 11.29
CA TYR A 565 -42.42 6.74 12.20
C TYR A 565 -43.59 5.89 11.71
N LEU A 566 -44.30 5.29 12.65
CA LEU A 566 -45.61 4.69 12.47
C LEU A 566 -46.65 5.47 13.30
N LEU A 567 -47.65 6.02 12.63
CA LEU A 567 -48.82 6.66 13.25
C LEU A 567 -50.00 5.69 13.23
N THR A 568 -50.48 5.27 14.40
CA THR A 568 -51.59 4.32 14.52
C THR A 568 -52.90 5.06 14.70
N LYS A 569 -53.96 4.55 14.08
CA LYS A 569 -55.32 5.09 14.24
C LYS A 569 -55.95 4.58 15.52
#